data_AF-A0A7C3N9Z8-F1
#
_entry.id   AF-A0A7C3N9Z8-F1
#
_cell.length_a   1.000
_cell.length_b   1.000
_cell.length_c   1.000
_cell.angle_alpha   90.00
_cell.angle_beta   90.00
_cell.angle_gamma   90.00
#
_symmetry.space_group_name_H-M   'P 1'
#
loop_
_entity.id
_entity.type
_entity.pdbx_description
1 polymer ?
#
loop_
_entity_poly.entity_id
_entity_poly.type
_entity_poly.pdbx_seq_one_letter_code
_entity_poly.pdbx_strand_id
1 'polypeptide(L)'
;MRLGKRYKQLIDQWVSEILQKYPQVKFEGVEPAPEGGLAIKLRGPEDVLMLVMHEYADKQVEATRKYRCDILFAPISEPPIDPNWPDWDIWTLKDEEEAEVR
;
A
#
# COMPACT_ATOMS: atom_id res chain seq x y z
N MET A 1 7.83 -10.39 -17.66
CA MET A 1 9.11 -10.55 -16.91
C MET A 1 9.02 -11.79 -16.03
N ARG A 2 10.05 -12.65 -16.00
CA ARG A 2 10.09 -13.75 -15.02
C ARG A 2 10.54 -13.18 -13.68
N LEU A 3 9.68 -13.19 -12.66
CA LEU A 3 10.08 -12.85 -11.29
C LEU A 3 11.30 -13.69 -10.91
N GLY A 4 12.40 -13.05 -10.50
CA GLY A 4 13.55 -13.77 -9.97
C GLY A 4 13.15 -14.59 -8.73
N LYS A 5 13.76 -15.77 -8.55
CA LYS A 5 13.46 -16.68 -7.41
C LYS A 5 13.48 -15.97 -6.06
N ARG A 6 14.39 -15.00 -5.89
CA ARG A 6 14.55 -14.20 -4.68
C ARG A 6 13.39 -13.24 -4.41
N TYR A 7 12.88 -12.58 -5.45
CA TYR A 7 11.68 -11.71 -5.34
C TYR A 7 10.48 -12.52 -4.89
N LYS A 8 10.27 -13.69 -5.52
CA LYS A 8 9.14 -14.55 -5.17
C LYS A 8 9.19 -14.98 -3.71
N GLN A 9 10.34 -15.43 -3.23
CA GLN A 9 10.50 -15.83 -1.83
C GLN A 9 10.22 -14.68 -0.85
N LEU A 10 10.69 -13.48 -1.16
CA LEU A 10 10.47 -12.31 -0.30
C LEU A 10 9.00 -11.88 -0.28
N ILE A 11 8.33 -11.90 -1.44
CA ILE A 11 6.90 -11.60 -1.55
C ILE A 11 6.08 -12.65 -0.80
N ASP A 12 6.34 -13.94 -1.04
CA ASP A 12 5.62 -15.04 -0.38
C ASP A 12 5.76 -14.94 1.15
N GLN A 13 6.95 -14.59 1.63
CA GLN A 13 7.20 -14.36 3.06
C GLN A 13 6.38 -13.17 3.58
N TRP A 14 6.46 -12.01 2.95
CA TRP A 14 5.77 -10.81 3.42
C TRP A 14 4.25 -10.97 3.38
N VAL A 15 3.71 -11.53 2.30
CA VAL A 15 2.28 -11.83 2.20
C VAL A 15 1.86 -12.79 3.29
N SER A 16 2.63 -13.84 3.58
CA SER A 16 2.31 -14.78 4.66
C SER A 16 2.31 -14.11 6.03
N GLU A 17 3.30 -13.28 6.33
CA GLU A 17 3.38 -12.50 7.58
C GLU A 17 2.17 -11.56 7.73
N ILE A 18 1.82 -10.83 6.65
CA ILE A 18 0.70 -9.89 6.63
C ILE A 18 -0.62 -10.63 6.87
N LEU A 19 -0.88 -11.71 6.14
CA LEU A 19 -2.15 -12.46 6.26
C LEU A 19 -2.29 -13.16 7.63
N GLN A 20 -1.18 -13.53 8.27
CA GLN A 20 -1.19 -14.07 9.63
C GLN A 20 -1.51 -12.98 10.68
N LYS A 21 -0.95 -11.78 10.50
CA LYS A 21 -1.12 -10.67 11.44
C LYS A 21 -2.44 -9.92 11.25
N TYR A 22 -2.90 -9.80 10.01
CA TYR A 22 -4.07 -9.04 9.59
C TYR A 22 -5.03 -9.96 8.80
N PRO A 23 -5.81 -10.82 9.49
CA PRO A 23 -6.70 -11.78 8.84
C PRO A 23 -7.82 -11.15 7.98
N GLN A 24 -8.10 -9.86 8.17
CA GLN A 24 -9.03 -9.06 7.37
C GLN A 24 -8.44 -8.61 6.02
N VAL A 25 -7.12 -8.72 5.83
CA VAL A 25 -6.45 -8.40 4.57
C VAL A 25 -6.48 -9.63 3.66
N LYS A 26 -6.71 -9.41 2.37
CA LYS A 26 -6.67 -10.42 1.32
C LYS A 26 -5.57 -10.08 0.32
N PHE A 27 -4.89 -11.10 -0.16
CA PHE A 27 -3.91 -10.96 -1.24
C PHE A 27 -4.59 -11.16 -2.60
N GLU A 28 -4.46 -10.17 -3.49
CA GLU A 28 -5.11 -10.13 -4.80
C GLU A 28 -4.13 -10.44 -5.96
N GLY A 29 -2.83 -10.47 -5.68
CA GLY A 29 -1.81 -10.80 -6.67
C GLY A 29 -0.64 -9.83 -6.69
N VAL A 30 0.22 -9.99 -7.71
CA VAL A 30 1.38 -9.13 -7.94
C VAL A 30 1.35 -8.62 -9.38
N GLU A 31 1.55 -7.32 -9.56
CA GLU A 31 1.62 -6.68 -10.87
C GLU A 31 2.93 -5.90 -11.05
N PRO A 32 3.40 -5.69 -12.28
CA PRO A 32 4.54 -4.80 -12.53
C PRO A 32 4.20 -3.37 -12.09
N ALA A 33 5.09 -2.73 -11.35
CA ALA A 33 4.95 -1.32 -11.00
C ALA A 33 5.37 -0.41 -12.18
N PRO A 34 4.71 0.75 -12.39
CA PRO A 34 5.03 1.68 -13.49
C PRO A 34 6.49 2.19 -13.44
N GLU A 35 7.05 2.34 -12.25
CA GLU A 35 8.38 2.89 -12.00
C GLU A 35 9.51 1.87 -12.15
N GLY A 36 9.17 0.61 -12.48
CA GLY A 36 10.08 -0.52 -12.40
C GLY A 36 10.01 -1.16 -11.00
N GLY A 37 9.71 -2.45 -10.94
CA GLY A 37 9.49 -3.16 -9.68
C GLY A 37 8.20 -3.98 -9.70
N LEU A 38 7.72 -4.34 -8.53
CA LEU A 38 6.52 -5.17 -8.33
C LEU A 38 5.61 -4.54 -7.29
N ALA A 39 4.31 -4.51 -7.58
CA ALA A 39 3.26 -4.07 -6.67
C ALA A 39 2.53 -5.30 -6.12
N ILE A 40 2.53 -5.47 -4.80
CA ILE A 40 1.71 -6.46 -4.08
C ILE A 40 0.33 -5.86 -3.86
N LYS A 41 -0.70 -6.47 -4.43
CA LYS A 41 -2.08 -6.02 -4.28
C LYS A 41 -2.69 -6.62 -3.03
N LEU A 42 -3.09 -5.75 -2.10
CA LEU A 42 -3.72 -6.12 -0.83
C LEU A 42 -5.08 -5.45 -0.73
N ARG A 43 -6.10 -6.21 -0.36
CA ARG A 43 -7.47 -5.73 -0.18
C ARG A 43 -7.88 -5.84 1.28
N GLY A 44 -8.56 -4.83 1.82
CA GLY A 44 -9.03 -4.86 3.21
C GLY A 44 -9.42 -3.47 3.72
N PRO A 45 -9.73 -3.33 5.02
CA PRO A 45 -10.05 -2.04 5.61
C PRO A 45 -8.91 -1.03 5.45
N GLU A 46 -9.23 0.23 5.12
CA GLU A 46 -8.24 1.27 4.81
C GLU A 46 -7.26 1.52 5.97
N ASP A 47 -7.77 1.61 7.19
CA ASP A 47 -6.98 1.76 8.41
C ASP A 47 -5.96 0.63 8.58
N VAL A 48 -6.37 -0.60 8.29
CA VAL A 48 -5.51 -1.78 8.36
C VAL A 48 -4.48 -1.77 7.24
N LEU A 49 -4.87 -1.41 6.02
CA LEU A 49 -3.94 -1.30 4.89
C LEU A 49 -2.88 -0.22 5.13
N MET A 50 -3.26 0.92 5.72
CA MET A 50 -2.33 1.96 6.16
C MET A 50 -1.34 1.44 7.20
N LEU A 51 -1.81 0.67 8.20
CA LEU A 51 -0.91 0.05 9.19
C LEU A 51 0.09 -0.91 8.55
N VAL A 52 -0.35 -1.73 7.58
CA VAL A 52 0.53 -2.63 6.81
C VAL A 52 1.59 -1.82 6.06
N MET A 53 1.21 -0.76 5.37
CA MET A 53 2.16 0.09 4.63
C MET A 53 3.20 0.72 5.56
N HIS A 54 2.77 1.24 6.72
CA HIS A 54 3.70 1.81 7.69
C HIS A 54 4.67 0.78 8.27
N GLU A 55 4.18 -0.41 8.64
CA GLU A 55 5.01 -1.46 9.22
C GLU A 55 6.04 -2.02 8.24
N TYR A 56 5.72 -2.05 6.95
CA TYR A 56 6.60 -2.60 5.92
C TYR A 56 7.42 -1.55 5.17
N ALA A 57 7.25 -0.25 5.45
CA ALA A 57 8.00 0.83 4.79
C ALA A 57 9.53 0.62 4.91
N ASP A 58 10.02 0.33 6.12
CA ASP A 58 11.45 0.08 6.34
C ASP A 58 11.93 -1.19 5.64
N LYS A 59 11.10 -2.24 5.61
CA LYS A 59 11.39 -3.50 4.92
C LYS A 59 11.50 -3.30 3.40
N GLN A 60 10.67 -2.42 2.82
CA GLN A 60 10.75 -2.03 1.40
C GLN A 60 12.04 -1.30 1.10
N VAL A 61 12.42 -0.31 1.92
CA VAL A 61 13.68 0.42 1.76
C VAL A 61 14.89 -0.52 1.87
N GLU A 62 14.86 -1.45 2.83
CA GLU A 62 15.91 -2.47 2.98
C GLU A 62 15.99 -3.38 1.75
N ALA A 63 14.86 -3.84 1.23
CA ALA A 63 14.80 -4.72 0.07
C ALA A 63 15.35 -4.05 -1.20
N THR A 64 14.99 -2.78 -1.44
CA THR A 64 15.54 -1.96 -2.52
C THR A 64 17.06 -1.82 -2.38
N ARG A 65 17.55 -1.48 -1.18
CA ARG A 65 18.98 -1.23 -0.95
C ARG A 65 19.84 -2.50 -1.02
N LYS A 66 19.44 -3.57 -0.35
CA LYS A 66 20.24 -4.80 -0.22
C LYS A 66 20.09 -5.74 -1.40
N TYR A 67 18.90 -5.79 -2.00
CA TYR A 67 18.55 -6.83 -2.97
C TYR A 67 18.17 -6.29 -4.34
N ARG A 68 18.18 -4.96 -4.52
CA ARG A 68 17.65 -4.30 -5.73
C ARG A 68 16.23 -4.81 -6.04
N CYS A 69 15.45 -4.98 -4.97
CA CYS A 69 14.11 -5.51 -4.99
C CYS A 69 13.11 -4.40 -4.70
N ASP A 70 12.63 -3.75 -5.77
CA ASP A 70 11.65 -2.67 -5.66
C ASP A 70 10.25 -3.28 -5.56
N ILE A 71 9.74 -3.34 -4.32
CA ILE A 71 8.44 -3.91 -3.98
C ILE A 71 7.60 -2.82 -3.35
N LEU A 72 6.42 -2.58 -3.91
CA LEU A 72 5.43 -1.61 -3.46
C LEU A 72 4.17 -2.34 -2.98
N PHE A 73 3.37 -1.68 -2.15
CA PHE A 73 2.02 -2.15 -1.85
C PHE A 73 1.01 -1.33 -2.65
N ALA A 74 0.07 -2.02 -3.29
CA ALA A 74 -1.08 -1.44 -3.97
C ALA A 74 -2.33 -1.76 -3.14
N PRO A 75 -2.69 -0.92 -2.16
CA PRO A 75 -3.87 -1.14 -1.31
C PRO A 75 -5.17 -0.97 -2.10
N ILE A 76 -6.16 -1.82 -1.81
CA ILE A 76 -7.53 -1.79 -2.35
C ILE A 76 -8.46 -1.74 -1.14
N SER A 77 -8.91 -0.55 -0.74
CA SER A 77 -9.72 -0.36 0.46
C SER A 77 -11.12 -0.98 0.33
N GLU A 78 -11.63 -1.54 1.44
CA GLU A 78 -13.00 -2.05 1.60
C GLU A 78 -13.74 -1.34 2.77
N PRO A 79 -15.03 -1.00 2.60
CA PRO A 79 -15.76 -0.97 1.32
C PRO A 79 -15.05 0.00 0.36
N PRO A 80 -15.25 -0.13 -0.98
CA PRO A 80 -14.87 0.96 -1.87
C PRO A 80 -15.43 2.25 -1.28
N ILE A 81 -14.64 3.32 -1.27
CA ILE A 81 -15.09 4.67 -0.90
C ILE A 81 -16.52 4.81 -1.40
N ASP A 82 -17.47 5.05 -0.49
CA ASP A 82 -18.89 5.11 -0.84
C ASP A 82 -19.01 6.01 -2.08
N PRO A 83 -19.55 5.53 -3.23
CA PRO A 83 -19.75 6.39 -4.39
C PRO A 83 -20.71 7.56 -4.10
N ASN A 84 -21.43 7.53 -2.97
CA ASN A 84 -22.21 8.63 -2.41
C ASN A 84 -21.55 9.32 -1.21
N TRP A 85 -20.28 9.04 -0.91
CA TRP A 85 -19.52 9.88 0.01
C TRP A 85 -19.55 11.28 -0.62
N PRO A 86 -20.11 12.29 0.07
CA PRO A 86 -20.03 13.64 -0.46
C PRO A 86 -18.55 13.94 -0.66
N ASP A 87 -18.18 14.65 -1.72
CA ASP A 87 -16.88 15.30 -1.80
C ASP A 87 -16.78 16.26 -0.59
N TRP A 88 -16.48 15.73 0.60
CA TRP A 88 -16.11 16.55 1.73
C TRP A 88 -14.79 17.12 1.31
N ASP A 89 -14.85 18.38 0.90
CA ASP A 89 -13.75 19.26 0.57
C ASP A 89 -12.48 18.72 1.20
N ILE A 90 -11.61 18.18 0.36
CA ILE A 90 -10.20 18.01 0.71
C ILE A 90 -9.82 19.40 1.21
N TRP A 91 -9.76 19.57 2.53
CA TRP A 91 -9.31 20.81 3.16
C TRP A 91 -7.94 21.06 2.58
N THR A 92 -7.88 21.95 1.62
CA THR A 92 -6.61 22.33 1.03
C THR A 92 -6.02 23.36 1.99
N LEU A 93 -4.70 23.43 2.09
CA LEU A 93 -4.00 24.48 2.86
C LEU A 93 -4.41 25.92 2.45
N LYS A 94 -5.20 26.09 1.38
CA LYS A 94 -5.83 27.36 1.01
C LYS A 94 -7.01 27.77 1.90
N ASP A 95 -7.69 26.80 2.53
CA ASP A 95 -8.85 27.06 3.39
C ASP A 95 -8.44 27.65 4.76
N GLU A 96 -7.18 27.43 5.17
CA GLU A 96 -6.60 28.08 6.36
C GLU A 96 -6.26 29.56 6.11
N GLU A 97 -5.84 29.96 4.90
CA GLU A 97 -5.52 31.36 4.58
C GLU A 97 -6.77 32.26 4.57
N GLU A 98 -7.95 31.76 4.18
CA GLU A 98 -9.19 32.56 4.19
C GLU A 98 -9.79 32.72 5.60
N ALA A 99 -9.49 31.81 6.53
CA ALA A 99 -9.99 31.87 7.90
C ALA A 99 -9.24 32.90 8.77
N GLU A 100 -7.98 33.23 8.45
CA GLU A 100 -7.22 34.28 9.16
C GLU A 100 -7.52 35.71 8.68
N VAL A 101 -8.24 35.88 7.56
CA VAL A 101 -8.54 37.20 6.97
C VAL A 101 -9.93 37.74 7.38
N ARG A 102 -10.70 37.00 8.18
CA ARG A 102 -12.00 37.45 8.70
C ARG A 102 -11.97 37.94 10.15
#